data_AF-A0A7S1W2L3-F1
#
_entry.id   AF-A0A7S1W2L3-F1
#
_cell.length_a   1.000
_cell.length_b   1.000
_cell.length_c   1.000
_cell.angle_alpha   90.00
_cell.angle_beta   90.00
_cell.angle_gamma   90.00
#
_symmetry.space_group_name_H-M   'P 1'
#
loop_
_entity.id
_entity.type
_entity.pdbx_description
1 polymer ?
#
loop_
_entity_poly.entity_id
_entity_poly.type
_entity_poly.pdbx_seq_one_letter_code
_entity_poly.pdbx_strand_id
1 'polypeptide(L)'
;QKQLQIWYFWFMIIFILLVTTIGSSVIIAFKDIIERPFEIFGLMADSMPQATHFYLNFMTLEWVIHSMNLTRYINLAKYIVLRAVCDEWRARELSEPEDQDYYGFGSRSARWTLNLIIALVFCSLSPLIMLVSLVNFFLCRLIYGYLIVFAEVRKPDLGGQFFVRQLHHLQMGVLIYLTLMIGVLYRRASTKGPMFVAIGAFAYAVYVFRRLILILQWEKLPFEAVVEDPTFKKRLTTCSSYMQPELVDPPDEVLLGEK
;
A
#
# COMPACT_ATOMS: atom_id res chain seq x y z
N GLN A 1 6.45 10.39 0.19
CA GLN A 1 6.29 8.98 -0.26
C GLN A 1 6.52 7.92 0.81
N LYS A 2 7.71 7.78 1.43
CA LYS A 2 7.93 6.77 2.49
C LYS A 2 7.02 6.97 3.71
N GLN A 3 6.99 8.21 4.24
CA GLN A 3 6.10 8.57 5.35
C GLN A 3 4.62 8.40 4.96
N LEU A 4 4.27 8.82 3.74
CA LEU A 4 2.93 8.66 3.19
C LEU A 4 2.47 7.19 3.24
N GLN A 5 3.32 6.22 2.84
CA GLN A 5 2.99 4.80 2.93
C GLN A 5 2.62 4.37 4.36
N ILE A 6 3.36 4.85 5.37
CA ILE A 6 3.17 4.47 6.77
C ILE A 6 1.87 5.05 7.31
N TRP A 7 1.69 6.37 7.18
CA TRP A 7 0.51 7.05 7.70
C TRP A 7 -0.76 6.60 6.98
N TYR A 8 -0.69 6.49 5.65
CA TYR A 8 -1.83 6.06 4.85
C TYR A 8 -2.19 4.59 5.14
N PHE A 9 -1.20 3.72 5.37
CA PHE A 9 -1.47 2.34 5.79
C PHE A 9 -2.26 2.28 7.11
N TRP A 10 -1.80 2.99 8.14
CA TRP A 10 -2.51 2.99 9.44
C TRP A 10 -3.90 3.61 9.35
N PHE A 11 -4.04 4.70 8.59
CA PHE A 11 -5.33 5.28 8.27
C PHE A 11 -6.27 4.24 7.65
N MET A 12 -5.80 3.50 6.64
CA MET A 12 -6.61 2.49 5.97
C MET A 12 -6.95 1.31 6.89
N ILE A 13 -6.02 0.84 7.73
CA ILE A 13 -6.30 -0.21 8.71
C ILE A 13 -7.41 0.22 9.66
N ILE A 14 -7.35 1.43 10.20
CA ILE A 14 -8.35 1.91 11.15
C ILE A 14 -9.70 2.11 10.46
N PHE A 15 -9.73 2.91 9.39
CA PHE A 15 -11.00 3.35 8.81
C PHE A 15 -11.59 2.35 7.80
N ILE A 16 -10.76 1.76 6.94
CA ILE A 16 -11.26 0.88 5.89
C ILE A 16 -11.45 -0.53 6.43
N LEU A 17 -10.52 -1.05 7.25
CA LEU A 17 -10.61 -2.40 7.78
C LEU A 17 -11.40 -2.45 9.10
N LEU A 18 -10.95 -1.80 10.17
CA LEU A 18 -11.51 -2.00 11.51
C LEU A 18 -12.91 -1.37 11.66
N VAL A 19 -13.05 -0.08 11.34
CA VAL A 19 -14.33 0.65 11.48
C VAL A 19 -15.40 0.06 10.56
N THR A 20 -15.08 -0.23 9.30
CA THR A 20 -16.06 -0.83 8.38
C THR A 20 -16.51 -2.23 8.81
N THR A 21 -15.62 -3.01 9.44
CA THR A 21 -15.97 -4.37 9.94
C THR A 21 -17.01 -4.33 11.06
N ILE A 22 -17.02 -3.26 11.86
CA ILE A 22 -18.03 -3.07 12.90
C ILE A 22 -19.44 -2.91 12.27
N GLY A 23 -19.53 -2.38 11.05
CA GLY A 23 -20.79 -2.24 10.30
C GLY A 23 -21.73 -1.16 10.85
N SER A 24 -21.32 -0.41 11.87
CA SER A 24 -22.07 0.73 12.41
C SER A 24 -21.58 2.04 11.80
N SER A 25 -22.43 3.08 11.83
CA SER A 25 -21.99 4.45 11.49
C SER A 25 -20.69 4.76 12.21
N VAL A 26 -19.74 5.40 11.54
CA VAL A 26 -18.43 5.78 12.10
C VAL A 26 -18.59 6.44 13.47
N ILE A 27 -19.65 7.25 13.65
CA ILE A 27 -19.96 7.94 14.91
C ILE A 27 -20.29 6.95 16.04
N ILE A 28 -21.05 5.88 15.76
CA ILE A 28 -21.43 4.86 16.73
C ILE A 28 -20.20 4.02 17.09
N ALA A 29 -19.43 3.58 16.10
CA ALA A 29 -18.17 2.86 16.33
C ALA A 29 -17.19 3.68 17.19
N PHE A 30 -17.09 4.99 16.96
CA PHE A 30 -16.25 5.88 17.78
C PHE A 30 -16.75 6.00 19.22
N LYS A 31 -18.06 6.10 19.45
CA LYS A 31 -18.62 6.11 20.80
C LYS A 31 -18.32 4.80 21.54
N ASP A 32 -18.52 3.67 20.88
CA ASP A 32 -18.26 2.35 21.45
C ASP A 32 -16.77 2.15 21.78
N ILE A 33 -15.86 2.67 20.93
CA ILE A 33 -14.40 2.68 21.18
C ILE A 33 -14.06 3.45 22.46
N ILE A 34 -14.65 4.64 22.65
CA ILE A 34 -14.34 5.51 23.78
C ILE A 34 -14.93 4.94 25.07
N GLU A 35 -16.17 4.45 25.02
CA GLU A 35 -16.87 3.96 26.20
C GLU A 35 -16.37 2.58 26.63
N ARG A 36 -16.02 1.68 25.70
CA ARG A 36 -15.64 0.29 25.99
C ARG A 36 -14.55 -0.24 25.04
N PRO A 37 -13.28 0.18 25.21
CA PRO A 37 -12.21 -0.13 24.27
C PRO A 37 -11.87 -1.63 24.16
N PHE A 38 -12.15 -2.43 25.20
CA PHE A 38 -11.86 -3.87 25.19
C PHE A 38 -13.01 -4.74 24.64
N GLU A 39 -14.26 -4.27 24.70
CA GLU A 39 -15.42 -5.01 24.17
C GLU A 39 -15.49 -4.99 22.64
N ILE A 40 -14.78 -4.06 22.01
CA ILE A 40 -14.76 -3.88 20.56
C ILE A 40 -14.34 -5.14 19.80
N PHE A 41 -13.41 -5.94 20.35
CA PHE A 41 -12.97 -7.17 19.72
C PHE A 41 -14.07 -8.23 19.71
N GLY A 42 -14.91 -8.26 20.75
CA GLY A 42 -16.10 -9.09 20.79
C GLY A 42 -17.16 -8.63 19.79
N LEU A 43 -17.37 -7.31 19.70
CA LEU A 43 -18.32 -6.72 18.77
C LEU A 43 -17.91 -6.93 17.30
N MET A 44 -16.63 -6.73 16.99
CA MET A 44 -16.06 -7.04 15.67
C MET A 44 -16.20 -8.53 15.33
N ALA A 45 -15.98 -9.43 16.29
CA ALA A 45 -16.16 -10.86 16.09
C ALA A 45 -17.61 -11.25 15.76
N ASP A 46 -18.58 -10.51 16.29
CA ASP A 46 -20.00 -10.72 15.99
C ASP A 46 -20.37 -10.16 14.60
N SER A 47 -19.85 -8.97 14.24
CA SER A 47 -20.14 -8.29 12.95
C SER A 47 -19.35 -8.81 11.73
N MET A 48 -18.20 -9.46 11.92
CA MET A 48 -17.32 -9.93 10.83
C MET A 48 -17.99 -10.75 9.71
N PRO A 49 -18.85 -11.74 10.00
CA PRO A 49 -19.51 -12.49 8.93
C PRO A 49 -20.42 -11.61 8.07
N GLN A 50 -21.05 -10.58 8.65
CA GLN A 50 -21.88 -9.64 7.90
C GLN A 50 -21.01 -8.75 7.01
N ALA A 51 -19.88 -8.27 7.55
CA ALA A 51 -18.90 -7.48 6.80
C ALA A 51 -18.25 -8.24 5.62
N THR A 52 -18.30 -9.57 5.62
CA THR A 52 -17.73 -10.40 4.55
C THR A 52 -18.32 -10.07 3.18
N HIS A 53 -19.64 -9.89 3.08
CA HIS A 53 -20.30 -9.53 1.81
C HIS A 53 -19.84 -8.16 1.31
N PHE A 54 -19.65 -7.20 2.21
CA PHE A 54 -19.11 -5.89 1.87
C PHE A 54 -17.70 -6.04 1.27
N TYR A 55 -16.80 -6.80 1.88
CA TYR A 55 -15.43 -6.96 1.38
C TYR A 55 -15.32 -7.75 0.08
N LEU A 56 -16.22 -8.71 -0.17
CA LEU A 56 -16.31 -9.38 -1.47
C LEU A 56 -16.65 -8.39 -2.59
N ASN A 57 -17.63 -7.51 -2.34
CA ASN A 57 -18.00 -6.46 -3.30
C ASN A 57 -16.89 -5.41 -3.45
N PHE A 58 -16.30 -4.97 -2.34
CA PHE A 58 -15.17 -4.03 -2.32
C PHE A 58 -14.01 -4.54 -3.19
N MET A 59 -13.58 -5.79 -3.01
CA MET A 59 -12.51 -6.39 -3.81
C MET A 59 -12.84 -6.52 -5.30
N THR A 60 -14.11 -6.75 -5.62
CA THR A 60 -14.58 -6.83 -7.00
C THR A 60 -14.59 -5.46 -7.66
N LEU A 61 -14.99 -4.41 -6.94
CA LEU A 61 -14.95 -3.03 -7.43
C LEU A 61 -13.52 -2.55 -7.71
N GLU A 62 -12.54 -2.99 -6.91
CA GLU A 62 -11.13 -2.69 -7.14
C GLU A 62 -10.66 -3.13 -8.54
N TRP A 63 -11.23 -4.20 -9.12
CA TRP A 63 -10.90 -4.62 -10.49
C TRP A 63 -11.21 -3.54 -11.51
N VAL A 64 -12.39 -2.93 -11.40
CA VAL A 64 -12.81 -1.82 -12.28
C VAL A 64 -11.90 -0.63 -12.09
N ILE A 65 -11.54 -0.31 -10.84
CA ILE A 65 -10.63 0.81 -10.53
C ILE A 65 -9.24 0.56 -11.13
N HIS A 66 -8.70 -0.66 -11.05
CA HIS A 66 -7.43 -0.99 -11.70
C HIS A 66 -7.55 -0.90 -13.22
N SER A 67 -8.64 -1.39 -13.82
CA SER A 67 -8.89 -1.27 -15.26
C SER A 67 -9.01 0.18 -15.71
N MET A 68 -9.65 1.06 -14.93
CA MET A 68 -9.68 2.50 -15.21
C MET A 68 -8.28 3.13 -15.13
N ASN A 69 -7.44 2.69 -14.19
CA ASN A 69 -6.07 3.20 -14.10
C ASN A 69 -5.22 2.86 -15.34
N LEU A 70 -5.54 1.79 -16.07
CA LEU A 70 -4.87 1.44 -17.33
C LEU A 70 -4.96 2.57 -18.38
N THR A 71 -6.07 3.31 -18.40
CA THR A 71 -6.29 4.40 -19.36
C THR A 71 -5.65 5.72 -18.91
N ARG A 72 -5.03 5.76 -17.72
CA ARG A 72 -4.49 6.99 -17.08
C ARG A 72 -5.48 8.16 -17.17
N TYR A 73 -6.76 7.89 -16.88
CA TYR A 73 -7.87 8.80 -17.12
C TYR A 73 -7.69 10.21 -16.51
N ILE A 74 -7.04 10.33 -15.34
CA ILE A 74 -6.76 11.63 -14.71
C ILE A 74 -5.74 12.44 -15.53
N ASN A 75 -4.65 11.82 -15.97
CA ASN A 75 -3.65 12.49 -16.82
C ASN A 75 -4.25 12.88 -18.17
N LEU A 76 -5.08 12.00 -18.75
CA LEU A 76 -5.81 12.30 -19.97
C LEU A 76 -6.77 13.49 -19.78
N ALA A 77 -7.51 13.53 -18.67
CA ALA A 77 -8.40 14.64 -18.36
C ALA A 77 -7.63 15.96 -18.21
N LYS A 78 -6.49 15.96 -17.48
CA LYS A 78 -5.60 17.12 -17.36
C LYS A 78 -5.13 17.59 -18.75
N TYR A 79 -4.69 16.65 -19.58
CA TYR A 79 -4.21 16.95 -20.93
C TYR A 79 -5.30 17.58 -21.80
N ILE A 80 -6.52 17.03 -21.80
CA ILE A 80 -7.65 17.57 -22.59
C ILE A 80 -7.98 19.00 -22.14
N VAL A 81 -8.03 19.24 -20.82
CA VAL A 81 -8.31 20.58 -20.27
C VAL A 81 -7.19 21.56 -20.63
N LEU A 82 -5.93 21.16 -20.50
CA LEU A 82 -4.78 22.01 -20.82
C LEU A 82 -4.66 22.27 -22.32
N ARG A 83 -5.01 21.30 -23.18
CA ARG A 83 -5.03 21.46 -24.64
C ARG A 83 -6.05 22.51 -25.11
N ALA A 84 -7.05 22.83 -24.30
CA ALA A 84 -7.98 23.92 -24.61
C ALA A 84 -7.37 25.32 -24.43
N VAL A 85 -6.24 25.43 -23.71
CA VAL A 85 -5.63 26.72 -23.33
C VAL A 85 -4.18 26.84 -23.81
N CYS A 86 -3.48 25.72 -24.00
CA CYS A 86 -2.06 25.66 -24.34
C CYS A 86 -1.81 24.78 -25.57
N ASP A 87 -0.67 25.01 -26.23
CA ASP A 87 -0.19 24.15 -27.31
C ASP A 87 0.02 22.71 -26.85
N GLU A 88 -0.05 21.78 -27.81
CA GLU A 88 -0.01 20.34 -27.55
C GLU A 88 1.23 19.89 -26.76
N TRP A 89 2.41 20.45 -27.08
CA TRP A 89 3.65 20.17 -26.35
C TRP A 89 3.57 20.62 -24.88
N ARG A 90 3.14 21.87 -24.65
CA ARG A 90 3.09 22.45 -23.31
C ARG A 90 1.99 21.80 -22.45
N ALA A 91 0.85 21.46 -23.06
CA ALA A 91 -0.23 20.74 -22.40
C ALA A 91 0.22 19.34 -21.96
N ARG A 92 1.02 18.64 -22.79
CA ARG A 92 1.62 17.34 -22.43
C ARG A 92 2.56 17.49 -21.25
N GLU A 93 3.50 18.43 -21.33
CA GLU A 93 4.49 18.68 -20.27
C GLU A 93 3.82 18.99 -18.93
N LEU A 94 2.79 19.83 -18.90
CA LEU A 94 2.07 20.20 -17.67
C LEU A 94 1.12 19.10 -17.15
N SER A 95 0.72 18.16 -18.00
CA SER A 95 -0.11 17.02 -17.61
C SER A 95 0.67 15.91 -16.89
N GLU A 96 2.00 15.96 -16.96
CA GLU A 96 2.93 15.07 -16.28
C GLU A 96 3.82 15.88 -15.29
N PRO A 97 4.29 15.30 -14.18
CA PRO A 97 4.01 13.96 -13.70
C PRO A 97 2.59 13.81 -13.16
N GLU A 98 2.12 12.56 -13.14
CA GLU A 98 0.95 12.17 -12.38
C GLU A 98 1.07 12.53 -10.89
N ASP A 99 -0.09 12.71 -10.25
CA ASP A 99 -0.15 13.03 -8.84
C ASP A 99 0.48 11.90 -8.00
N GLN A 100 1.60 12.22 -7.34
CA GLN A 100 2.36 11.26 -6.56
C GLN A 100 1.66 10.88 -5.25
N ASP A 101 0.66 11.66 -4.80
CA ASP A 101 -0.06 11.32 -3.58
C ASP A 101 -0.96 10.10 -3.82
N TYR A 102 -1.57 9.98 -5.01
CA TYR A 102 -2.36 8.80 -5.37
C TYR A 102 -1.57 7.76 -6.18
N TYR A 103 -0.79 8.17 -7.18
CA TYR A 103 -0.10 7.27 -8.11
C TYR A 103 1.35 6.94 -7.74
N GLY A 104 1.86 7.54 -6.66
CA GLY A 104 3.18 7.24 -6.13
C GLY A 104 3.30 5.80 -5.62
N PHE A 105 4.54 5.29 -5.56
CA PHE A 105 4.81 3.95 -5.04
C PHE A 105 4.33 3.79 -3.59
N GLY A 106 4.46 4.82 -2.75
CA GLY A 106 4.07 4.73 -1.34
C GLY A 106 2.58 4.47 -1.14
N SER A 107 1.73 5.24 -1.83
CA SER A 107 0.27 5.09 -1.70
C SER A 107 -0.26 3.83 -2.37
N ARG A 108 0.28 3.43 -3.54
CA ARG A 108 -0.05 2.13 -4.16
C ARG A 108 0.36 0.97 -3.28
N SER A 109 1.57 1.00 -2.73
CA SER A 109 2.06 -0.06 -1.84
C SER A 109 1.18 -0.22 -0.61
N ALA A 110 0.74 0.88 0.01
CA ALA A 110 -0.17 0.82 1.16
C ALA A 110 -1.53 0.21 0.79
N ARG A 111 -2.12 0.57 -0.36
CA ARG A 111 -3.41 0.03 -0.84
C ARG A 111 -3.34 -1.46 -1.19
N TRP A 112 -2.32 -1.88 -1.94
CA TRP A 112 -2.16 -3.29 -2.28
C TRP A 112 -1.90 -4.16 -1.05
N THR A 113 -1.11 -3.66 -0.09
CA THR A 113 -0.92 -4.38 1.17
C THR A 113 -2.21 -4.44 1.98
N LEU A 114 -3.01 -3.37 2.03
CA LEU A 114 -4.34 -3.42 2.65
C LEU A 114 -5.21 -4.49 1.99
N ASN A 115 -5.28 -4.53 0.66
CA ASN A 115 -6.08 -5.52 -0.04
C ASN A 115 -5.66 -6.95 0.32
N LEU A 116 -4.35 -7.20 0.43
CA LEU A 116 -3.84 -8.50 0.87
C LEU A 116 -4.22 -8.80 2.33
N ILE A 117 -4.15 -7.82 3.21
CA ILE A 117 -4.53 -7.99 4.62
C ILE A 117 -6.02 -8.26 4.75
N ILE A 118 -6.90 -7.55 4.03
CA ILE A 118 -8.34 -7.84 4.03
C ILE A 118 -8.57 -9.29 3.60
N ALA A 119 -7.91 -9.76 2.54
CA ALA A 119 -8.02 -11.15 2.10
C ALA A 119 -7.61 -12.13 3.21
N LEU A 120 -6.52 -11.86 3.92
CA LEU A 120 -6.05 -12.67 5.05
C LEU A 120 -6.98 -12.61 6.27
N VAL A 121 -7.54 -11.45 6.61
CA VAL A 121 -8.43 -11.32 7.77
C VAL A 121 -9.69 -12.16 7.60
N PHE A 122 -10.25 -12.18 6.38
CA PHE A 122 -11.52 -12.86 6.10
C PHE A 122 -11.35 -14.27 5.51
N CYS A 123 -10.13 -14.76 5.29
CA CYS A 123 -9.91 -16.05 4.61
C CYS A 123 -10.57 -17.24 5.32
N SER A 124 -10.53 -17.24 6.67
CA SER A 124 -11.10 -18.30 7.50
C SER A 124 -12.62 -18.20 7.65
N LEU A 125 -13.18 -17.01 7.42
CA LEU A 125 -14.63 -16.77 7.50
C LEU A 125 -15.31 -17.02 6.15
N SER A 126 -14.68 -16.61 5.06
CA SER A 126 -15.14 -16.83 3.69
C SER A 126 -13.96 -17.11 2.76
N PRO A 127 -13.70 -18.40 2.48
CA PRO A 127 -12.63 -18.81 1.58
C PRO A 127 -12.75 -18.20 0.17
N LEU A 128 -13.95 -17.80 -0.25
CA LEU A 128 -14.20 -17.16 -1.54
C LEU A 128 -13.41 -15.86 -1.70
N ILE A 129 -13.16 -15.11 -0.61
CA ILE A 129 -12.40 -13.86 -0.69
C ILE A 129 -10.97 -14.08 -1.21
N MET A 130 -10.39 -15.26 -0.97
CA MET A 130 -9.06 -15.60 -1.47
C MET A 130 -9.05 -15.71 -2.99
N LEU A 131 -10.09 -16.30 -3.58
CA LEU A 131 -10.21 -16.42 -5.04
C LEU A 131 -10.40 -15.05 -5.68
N VAL A 132 -11.28 -14.21 -5.12
CA VAL A 132 -11.51 -12.83 -5.60
C VAL A 132 -10.21 -12.01 -5.49
N SER A 133 -9.47 -12.17 -4.40
CA SER A 133 -8.20 -11.47 -4.18
C SER A 133 -7.10 -11.96 -5.11
N LEU A 134 -7.06 -13.25 -5.44
CA LEU A 134 -6.13 -13.80 -6.42
C LEU A 134 -6.35 -13.17 -7.80
N VAL A 135 -7.61 -13.06 -8.24
CA VAL A 135 -7.97 -12.37 -9.48
C VAL A 135 -7.55 -10.89 -9.41
N ASN A 136 -7.76 -10.22 -8.28
CA ASN A 136 -7.35 -8.83 -8.10
C ASN A 136 -5.83 -8.64 -8.30
N PHE A 137 -5.01 -9.48 -7.65
CA PHE A 137 -3.56 -9.39 -7.77
C PHE A 137 -3.05 -9.81 -9.16
N PHE A 138 -3.74 -10.74 -9.81
CA PHE A 138 -3.46 -11.09 -11.21
C PHE A 138 -3.70 -9.90 -12.15
N LEU A 139 -4.84 -9.21 -12.02
CA LEU A 139 -5.13 -7.99 -12.77
C LEU A 139 -4.13 -6.87 -12.47
N CYS A 140 -3.80 -6.66 -11.19
CA CYS A 140 -2.76 -5.71 -10.78
C CYS A 140 -1.42 -6.00 -11.48
N ARG A 141 -1.01 -7.28 -11.53
CA ARG A 141 0.26 -7.67 -12.15
C ARG A 141 0.30 -7.33 -13.64
N LEU A 142 -0.80 -7.58 -14.36
CA LEU A 142 -0.91 -7.27 -15.78
C LEU A 142 -0.93 -5.75 -16.03
N ILE A 143 -1.82 -5.04 -15.35
CA ILE A 143 -2.07 -3.61 -15.57
C ILE A 143 -0.86 -2.77 -15.16
N TYR A 144 -0.37 -2.93 -13.92
CA TYR A 144 0.76 -2.15 -13.45
C TYR A 144 2.09 -2.62 -14.04
N GLY A 145 2.18 -3.87 -14.50
CA GLY A 145 3.29 -4.35 -15.32
C GLY A 145 3.42 -3.58 -16.63
N TYR A 146 2.30 -3.26 -17.28
CA TYR A 146 2.28 -2.41 -18.48
C TYR A 146 2.51 -0.93 -18.14
N LEU A 147 1.74 -0.38 -17.18
CA LEU A 147 1.80 1.05 -16.84
C LEU A 147 3.21 1.51 -16.46
N ILE A 148 3.88 0.77 -15.57
CA ILE A 148 5.21 1.15 -15.05
C ILE A 148 6.27 1.14 -16.15
N VAL A 149 6.15 0.27 -17.16
CA VAL A 149 7.15 0.11 -18.23
C VAL A 149 6.92 1.10 -19.36
N PHE A 150 5.66 1.29 -19.78
CA PHE A 150 5.36 1.97 -21.04
C PHE A 150 4.67 3.32 -20.88
N ALA A 151 3.91 3.53 -19.79
CA ALA A 151 3.00 4.66 -19.70
C ALA A 151 3.38 5.68 -18.64
N GLU A 152 4.03 5.28 -17.54
CA GLU A 152 4.37 6.17 -16.43
C GLU A 152 5.76 6.79 -16.58
N VAL A 153 5.91 7.99 -16.01
CA VAL A 153 7.21 8.68 -15.92
C VAL A 153 8.10 7.93 -14.93
N ARG A 154 9.40 7.86 -15.26
CA ARG A 154 10.42 7.23 -14.40
C ARG A 154 10.46 7.90 -13.03
N LYS A 155 10.09 7.13 -12.01
CA LYS A 155 10.17 7.51 -10.60
C LYS A 155 11.60 7.28 -10.06
N PRO A 156 12.03 8.02 -9.02
CA PRO A 156 13.35 7.83 -8.42
C PRO A 156 13.46 6.43 -7.80
N ASP A 157 14.62 5.80 -8.00
CA ASP A 157 14.92 4.50 -7.41
C ASP A 157 15.23 4.64 -5.91
N LEU A 158 14.59 3.79 -5.11
CA LEU A 158 14.70 3.76 -3.65
C LEU A 158 15.18 2.38 -3.14
N GLY A 159 15.77 1.55 -4.01
CA GLY A 159 16.46 0.33 -3.62
C GLY A 159 15.57 -0.71 -2.95
N GLY A 160 14.28 -0.77 -3.31
CA GLY A 160 13.34 -1.75 -2.75
C GLY A 160 12.78 -1.43 -1.36
N GLN A 161 12.99 -0.23 -0.82
CA GLN A 161 12.50 0.12 0.52
C GLN A 161 10.97 -0.02 0.69
N PHE A 162 10.18 0.27 -0.35
CA PHE A 162 8.73 0.09 -0.30
C PHE A 162 8.34 -1.37 -0.09
N PHE A 163 9.06 -2.30 -0.73
CA PHE A 163 8.82 -3.75 -0.59
C PHE A 163 9.08 -4.21 0.85
N VAL A 164 10.19 -3.79 1.44
CA VAL A 164 10.48 -4.14 2.85
C VAL A 164 9.41 -3.57 3.79
N ARG A 165 8.95 -2.33 3.54
CA ARG A 165 7.86 -1.75 4.31
C ARG A 165 6.55 -2.53 4.14
N GLN A 166 6.24 -3.01 2.93
CA GLN A 166 5.08 -3.86 2.69
C GLN A 166 5.17 -5.18 3.46
N LEU A 167 6.36 -5.79 3.57
CA LEU A 167 6.55 -6.98 4.40
C LEU A 167 6.23 -6.71 5.87
N HIS A 168 6.69 -5.58 6.42
CA HIS A 168 6.35 -5.19 7.80
C HIS A 168 4.84 -4.99 7.97
N HIS A 169 4.20 -4.28 7.04
CA HIS A 169 2.76 -4.07 7.05
C HIS A 169 1.97 -5.39 6.94
N LEU A 170 2.43 -6.33 6.12
CA LEU A 170 1.84 -7.66 6.00
C LEU A 170 1.92 -8.44 7.32
N GLN A 171 3.08 -8.43 7.98
CA GLN A 171 3.23 -9.07 9.30
C GLN A 171 2.32 -8.41 10.35
N MET A 172 2.17 -7.09 10.34
CA MET A 172 1.17 -6.41 11.18
C MET A 172 -0.25 -6.87 10.86
N GLY A 173 -0.59 -7.07 9.58
CA GLY A 173 -1.87 -7.63 9.16
C GLY A 173 -2.12 -9.05 9.69
N VAL A 174 -1.09 -9.91 9.72
CA VAL A 174 -1.18 -11.25 10.32
C VAL A 174 -1.45 -11.16 11.83
N LEU A 175 -0.79 -10.23 12.53
CA LEU A 175 -1.07 -10.00 13.96
C LEU A 175 -2.51 -9.53 14.18
N ILE A 176 -3.00 -8.60 13.34
CA ILE A 176 -4.40 -8.14 13.38
C ILE A 176 -5.36 -9.32 13.16
N TYR A 177 -5.13 -10.14 12.13
CA TYR A 177 -5.91 -11.35 11.86
C TYR A 177 -5.96 -12.27 13.09
N LEU A 178 -4.82 -12.56 13.71
CA LEU A 178 -4.75 -13.45 14.87
C LEU A 178 -5.48 -12.85 16.08
N THR A 179 -5.33 -11.55 16.36
CA THR A 179 -6.08 -10.87 17.43
C THR A 179 -7.58 -10.98 17.21
N LEU A 180 -8.05 -10.73 15.99
CA LEU A 180 -9.46 -10.81 15.61
C LEU A 180 -9.98 -12.25 15.73
N MET A 181 -9.21 -13.23 15.26
CA MET A 181 -9.57 -14.64 15.35
C MET A 181 -9.61 -15.16 16.78
N ILE A 182 -8.74 -14.68 17.68
CA ILE A 182 -8.83 -14.97 19.11
C ILE A 182 -10.19 -14.51 19.66
N GLY A 183 -10.64 -13.31 19.30
CA GLY A 183 -11.96 -12.78 19.67
C GLY A 183 -13.11 -13.64 19.13
N VAL A 184 -13.05 -14.00 17.85
CA VAL A 184 -14.05 -14.85 17.19
C VAL A 184 -14.13 -16.23 17.83
N LEU A 185 -12.99 -16.89 18.06
CA LEU A 185 -12.95 -18.23 18.65
C LEU A 185 -13.35 -18.20 20.12
N TYR A 186 -13.03 -17.15 20.87
CA TYR A 186 -13.50 -17.00 22.25
C TYR A 186 -15.03 -16.93 22.35
N ARG A 187 -15.68 -16.23 21.41
CA ARG A 187 -17.14 -16.02 21.43
C ARG A 187 -17.92 -17.17 20.81
N ARG A 188 -17.40 -17.79 19.75
CA ARG A 188 -18.15 -18.76 18.92
C ARG A 188 -17.77 -20.22 19.15
N ALA A 189 -16.59 -20.52 19.69
CA ALA A 189 -16.20 -21.91 19.90
C ALA A 189 -16.94 -22.51 21.10
N SER A 190 -17.35 -23.78 20.97
CA SER A 190 -18.00 -24.53 22.05
C SER A 190 -17.06 -24.79 23.24
N THR A 191 -15.75 -24.80 22.99
CA THR A 191 -14.71 -24.98 24.00
C THR A 191 -13.67 -23.88 23.86
N LYS A 192 -12.94 -23.60 24.96
CA LYS A 192 -11.85 -22.61 24.95
C LYS A 192 -10.56 -23.12 24.28
N GLY A 193 -10.50 -24.39 23.87
CA GLY A 193 -9.31 -25.01 23.27
C GLY A 193 -8.78 -24.27 22.03
N PRO A 194 -9.62 -24.00 21.01
CA PRO A 194 -9.21 -23.27 19.81
C PRO A 194 -8.65 -21.87 20.08
N MET A 195 -9.15 -21.19 21.12
CA MET A 195 -8.63 -19.89 21.54
C MET A 195 -7.18 -19.99 22.02
N PHE A 196 -6.85 -20.99 22.85
CA PHE A 196 -5.46 -21.18 23.32
C PHE A 196 -4.49 -21.50 22.18
N VAL A 197 -4.95 -22.26 21.18
CA VAL A 197 -4.15 -22.53 19.97
C VAL A 197 -3.88 -21.23 19.20
N ALA A 198 -4.89 -20.37 19.03
CA ALA A 198 -4.73 -19.08 18.37
C ALA A 198 -3.79 -18.13 19.13
N ILE A 199 -3.82 -18.15 20.47
CA ILE A 199 -2.87 -17.40 21.31
C ILE A 199 -1.44 -17.91 21.10
N GLY A 200 -1.24 -19.23 21.04
CA GLY A 200 0.07 -19.82 20.72
C GLY A 200 0.58 -19.38 19.35
N ALA A 201 -0.29 -19.39 18.34
CA ALA A 201 0.03 -18.89 17.00
C ALA A 201 0.37 -17.39 17.00
N PHE A 202 -0.32 -16.57 17.80
CA PHE A 202 -0.01 -15.15 17.97
C PHE A 202 1.38 -14.93 18.55
N ALA A 203 1.74 -15.65 19.61
CA ALA A 203 3.09 -15.58 20.19
C ALA A 203 4.18 -15.98 19.18
N TYR A 204 3.94 -17.04 18.39
CA TYR A 204 4.85 -17.43 17.33
C TYR A 204 4.97 -16.37 16.22
N ALA A 205 3.86 -15.76 15.80
CA ALA A 205 3.88 -14.70 14.81
C ALA A 205 4.68 -13.47 15.28
N VAL A 206 4.56 -13.10 16.56
CA VAL A 206 5.39 -12.03 17.15
C VAL A 206 6.87 -12.39 17.14
N TYR A 207 7.22 -13.64 17.47
CA TYR A 207 8.60 -14.12 17.37
C TYR A 207 9.14 -14.03 15.93
N VAL A 208 8.37 -14.50 14.94
CA VAL A 208 8.75 -14.42 13.52
C VAL A 208 8.90 -12.97 13.07
N PHE A 209 7.99 -12.09 13.49
CA PHE A 209 8.06 -10.68 13.11
C PHE A 209 9.30 -9.99 13.70
N ARG A 210 9.62 -10.26 14.97
CA ARG A 210 10.88 -9.78 15.59
C ARG A 210 12.10 -10.31 14.85
N ARG A 211 12.09 -11.61 14.51
CA ARG A 211 13.16 -12.23 13.74
C ARG A 211 13.34 -11.57 12.36
N LEU A 212 12.24 -11.29 11.65
CA LEU A 212 12.27 -10.60 10.36
C LEU A 212 12.96 -9.24 10.47
N ILE A 213 12.56 -8.43 11.47
CA ILE A 213 13.13 -7.09 11.67
C ILE A 213 14.63 -7.17 12.01
N LEU A 214 15.04 -8.14 12.83
CA LEU A 214 16.41 -8.26 13.30
C LEU A 214 17.37 -8.83 12.24
N ILE A 215 16.90 -9.77 11.43
CA ILE A 215 17.74 -10.46 10.43
C ILE A 215 17.79 -9.71 9.11
N LEU A 216 16.71 -9.03 8.71
CA LEU A 216 16.65 -8.38 7.41
C LEU A 216 17.51 -7.10 7.40
N GLN A 217 18.73 -7.21 6.90
CA GLN A 217 19.62 -6.07 6.65
C GLN A 217 19.37 -5.51 5.25
N TRP A 218 18.57 -4.44 5.17
CA TRP A 218 18.21 -3.79 3.90
C TRP A 218 18.57 -2.30 3.86
N GLU A 219 18.73 -1.66 5.04
CA GLU A 219 19.02 -0.23 5.12
C GLU A 219 20.52 0.07 4.96
N LYS A 220 21.37 -0.88 5.35
CA LYS A 220 22.83 -0.74 5.31
C LYS A 220 23.40 -1.74 4.33
N LEU A 221 24.26 -1.24 3.44
CA LEU A 221 25.10 -2.08 2.61
C LEU A 221 26.30 -2.51 3.47
N PRO A 222 26.53 -3.82 3.70
CA PRO A 222 27.67 -4.27 4.49
C PRO A 222 28.97 -3.86 3.79
N PHE A 223 29.92 -3.35 4.57
CA PHE A 223 31.17 -2.80 4.04
C PHE A 223 32.00 -3.89 3.35
N GLU A 224 31.98 -5.10 3.91
CA GLU A 224 32.63 -6.28 3.38
C GLU A 224 32.19 -6.54 1.93
N ALA A 225 30.88 -6.46 1.64
CA ALA A 225 30.35 -6.66 0.30
C ALA A 225 30.78 -5.58 -0.70
N VAL A 226 31.05 -4.35 -0.23
CA VAL A 226 31.55 -3.25 -1.09
C VAL A 226 33.03 -3.44 -1.40
N VAL A 227 33.81 -3.89 -0.42
CA VAL A 227 35.26 -4.14 -0.59
C VAL A 227 35.50 -5.35 -1.48
N GLU A 228 34.67 -6.38 -1.37
CA GLU A 228 34.76 -7.59 -2.17
C GLU A 228 34.30 -7.42 -3.63
N ASP A 229 33.53 -6.37 -3.95
CA ASP A 229 33.02 -6.14 -5.30
C ASP A 229 34.10 -5.54 -6.22
N PRO A 230 34.67 -6.33 -7.16
CA PRO A 230 35.75 -5.85 -8.05
C PRO A 230 35.24 -4.85 -9.09
N THR A 231 33.91 -4.72 -9.25
CA THR A 231 33.28 -3.77 -10.18
C THR A 231 33.02 -2.42 -9.54
N PHE A 232 33.10 -2.33 -8.21
CA PHE A 232 32.83 -1.10 -7.47
C PHE A 232 33.90 -0.04 -7.76
N LYS A 233 33.55 0.95 -8.58
CA LYS A 233 34.38 2.12 -8.85
C LYS A 233 33.81 3.32 -8.11
N LYS A 234 34.56 3.86 -7.15
CA LYS A 234 34.19 5.11 -6.49
C LYS A 234 34.13 6.24 -7.52
N ARG A 235 32.94 6.79 -7.75
CA ARG A 235 32.76 7.95 -8.63
C ARG A 235 33.45 9.16 -8.01
N LEU A 236 34.25 9.89 -8.81
CA LEU A 236 34.87 11.15 -8.37
C LEU A 236 33.78 12.19 -8.14
N THR A 237 33.83 12.87 -7.00
CA THR A 237 32.94 14.00 -6.69
C THR A 237 33.27 15.16 -7.61
N THR A 238 32.34 15.52 -8.49
CA THR A 238 32.45 16.67 -9.39
C THR A 238 31.45 17.74 -8.97
N CYS A 239 31.78 19.02 -9.11
CA CYS A 239 30.84 20.12 -8.86
C CYS A 239 29.59 20.08 -9.76
N SER A 240 29.59 19.25 -10.81
CA SER A 240 28.45 18.98 -11.69
C SER A 240 27.59 17.78 -11.27
N SER A 241 27.95 17.05 -10.20
CA SER A 241 27.20 15.84 -9.78
C SER A 241 25.82 16.15 -9.21
N TYR A 242 25.66 17.31 -8.56
CA TYR A 242 24.39 17.86 -8.13
C TYR A 242 24.48 19.39 -8.28
N MET A 243 23.63 19.94 -9.13
CA MET A 243 23.45 21.39 -9.26
C MET A 243 21.99 21.69 -8.92
N GLN A 244 21.78 22.75 -8.15
CA GLN A 244 20.43 23.21 -7.87
C GLN A 244 19.75 23.62 -9.18
N PRO A 245 18.48 23.22 -9.43
CA PRO A 245 17.79 23.58 -10.66
C PRO A 245 17.76 25.08 -10.95
N GLU A 246 17.76 25.90 -9.91
CA GLU A 246 17.74 27.37 -9.99
C GLU A 246 19.07 27.97 -10.46
N LEU A 247 20.16 27.21 -10.38
CA LEU A 247 21.52 27.63 -10.79
C LEU A 247 21.88 27.14 -12.20
N VAL A 248 21.00 26.37 -12.84
CA VAL A 248 21.18 25.92 -14.22
C VAL A 248 20.64 27.01 -15.14
N ASP A 249 21.44 27.47 -16.10
CA ASP A 249 20.98 28.42 -17.12
C ASP A 249 19.75 27.84 -17.85
N PRO A 250 18.70 28.65 -18.10
CA PRO A 250 17.51 28.15 -18.77
C PRO A 250 17.88 27.56 -20.13
N PRO A 251 17.34 26.38 -20.49
CA PRO A 251 17.65 25.75 -21.76
C PRO A 251 17.27 26.69 -22.92
N ASP A 252 18.11 26.74 -23.96
CA ASP A 252 17.97 27.65 -25.11
C ASP A 252 16.59 27.60 -25.79
N GLU A 253 15.82 26.51 -25.62
CA GLU A 253 14.44 26.36 -26.12
C GLU A 253 13.43 27.29 -25.43
N VAL A 254 13.65 27.68 -24.17
CA VAL A 254 12.78 28.65 -23.46
C VAL A 254 12.95 30.05 -24.05
N LEU A 255 14.12 30.37 -24.59
CA LEU A 255 14.41 31.66 -25.22
C LEU A 255 13.84 31.77 -26.66
N LEU A 256 13.50 30.65 -27.30
CA LEU A 256 12.93 30.60 -28.64
C LEU A 256 11.39 30.69 -28.66
N GLY A 257 10.72 30.46 -27.52
CA GLY A 257 9.28 30.61 -27.36
C GLY A 257 8.79 32.02 -27.00
N GLU A 258 9.71 32.97 -26.80
CA GLU A 258 9.42 34.39 -26.53
C GLU A 258 9.61 35.31 -27.76
N LYS A 259 9.58 34.76 -28.99
CA LYS A 259 9.59 35.55 -30.23
C LYS A 259 8.34 35.37 -31.07
#